data_AF-A0AAW8AL12-F1
#
_entry.id   AF-A0AAW8AL12-F1
#
_cell.length_a   1.000
_cell.length_b   1.000
_cell.length_c   1.000
_cell.angle_alpha   90.00
_cell.angle_beta   90.00
_cell.angle_gamma   90.00
#
_symmetry.space_group_name_H-M   'P 1'
#
loop_
_entity.id
_entity.type
_entity.pdbx_description
1 polymer ?
#
loop_
_entity_poly.entity_id
_entity_poly.type
_entity_poly.pdbx_seq_one_letter_code
_entity_poly.pdbx_strand_id
1 'polypeptide(L)' 'VPVLYAVGMFGLGALLDRWYPALGTSAWQMLVWGYFISTVVLIHVTLTINSLAHLWGRRRYATRDDSRNNWFLALLTLG' A
#
# COMPACT_ATOMS: atom_id res chain seq x y z
N VAL A 1 -12.93 -0.38 10.10
CA VAL A 1 -12.40 0.39 11.26
C VAL A 1 -10.94 0.03 11.46
N PRO A 2 -10.00 0.99 11.50
CA PRO A 2 -8.56 0.69 11.54
C PRO A 2 -8.14 -0.17 12.74
N VAL A 3 -8.69 0.11 13.92
CA VAL A 3 -8.43 -0.67 15.15
C VAL A 3 -8.86 -2.14 15.00
N LEU A 4 -10.04 -2.40 14.42
CA LEU A 4 -10.51 -3.77 14.18
C LEU A 4 -9.59 -4.52 13.19
N TYR A 5 -9.09 -3.83 12.17
CA TYR A 5 -8.16 -4.43 11.21
C TYR A 5 -6.80 -4.75 11.85
N ALA A 6 -6.25 -3.84 12.67
CA ALA A 6 -5.02 -4.07 13.42
C ALA A 6 -5.15 -5.24 14.41
N VAL A 7 -6.22 -5.27 15.20
CA VAL A 7 -6.50 -6.37 16.14
C VAL A 7 -6.71 -7.69 15.37
N GLY A 8 -7.42 -7.64 14.24
CA GLY A 8 -7.61 -8.79 13.36
C GLY A 8 -6.29 -9.36 12.82
N MET A 9 -5.38 -8.51 12.34
CA MET A 9 -4.07 -8.93 11.85
C MET A 9 -3.18 -9.51 12.95
N PHE A 10 -3.19 -8.90 14.14
CA PHE A 10 -2.47 -9.44 15.30
C PHE A 10 -3.02 -10.81 15.72
N GLY A 11 -4.34 -10.93 15.83
CA GLY A 11 -5.01 -12.20 16.17
C GLY A 11 -4.76 -13.29 15.12
N LEU A 12 -4.83 -12.94 13.83
CA LEU A 12 -4.52 -13.86 12.74
C LEU A 12 -3.07 -14.37 12.84
N GLY A 13 -2.11 -13.48 13.09
CA GLY A 13 -0.71 -13.88 13.26
C GLY A 13 -0.51 -14.80 14.46
N ALA A 14 -1.19 -14.56 15.59
CA ALA A 14 -1.14 -15.45 16.74
C ALA A 14 -1.77 -16.83 16.45
N LEU A 15 -2.88 -16.87 15.70
CA LEU A 15 -3.54 -18.12 15.31
C LEU A 15 -2.68 -18.93 14.33
N LEU A 16 -2.08 -18.26 13.33
CA LEU A 16 -1.21 -18.91 12.35
C LEU A 16 0.06 -19.44 12.98
N ASP A 17 0.68 -18.69 13.90
CA ASP A 17 1.84 -19.17 14.67
C ASP A 17 1.47 -20.42 15.49
N ARG A 18 0.28 -20.44 16.10
CA ARG A 18 -0.17 -21.55 16.94
C ARG A 18 -0.60 -22.80 16.17
N TRP A 19 -1.22 -22.66 14.99
CA TRP A 19 -1.80 -23.78 14.23
C TRP A 19 -0.92 -24.22 13.05
N TYR A 20 -0.13 -23.29 12.50
CA TYR A 20 0.73 -23.51 11.33
C TYR A 20 2.13 -22.90 11.56
N PRO A 21 2.87 -23.36 12.59
CA PRO A 21 4.18 -22.78 12.94
C PRO A 21 5.21 -22.86 11.80
N ALA A 22 5.03 -23.79 10.85
CA ALA A 22 5.87 -23.90 9.65
C ALA A 22 5.86 -22.65 8.75
N LEU A 23 4.88 -21.75 8.89
CA LEU A 23 4.81 -20.49 8.15
C LEU A 23 5.84 -19.46 8.65
N GLY A 24 6.42 -19.64 9.84
CA GLY A 24 7.43 -18.72 10.38
C GLY A 24 6.92 -17.29 10.58
N THR A 25 5.62 -17.11 10.81
CA THR A 25 5.00 -15.81 11.06
C THR A 25 4.65 -15.66 12.54
N SER A 26 4.50 -14.43 13.01
CA SER A 26 4.09 -14.11 14.38
C SER A 26 3.01 -13.04 14.41
N ALA A 27 2.35 -12.88 15.56
CA ALA A 27 1.36 -11.83 15.79
C ALA A 27 1.88 -10.42 15.46
N TRP A 28 3.10 -10.10 15.92
CA TRP A 28 3.73 -8.80 15.67
C TRP A 28 4.14 -8.63 14.20
N GLN A 29 4.67 -9.68 13.57
CA GLN A 29 5.03 -9.63 12.16
C GLN A 29 3.80 -9.36 11.29
N MET A 30 2.67 -10.00 11.59
CA MET A 30 1.44 -9.77 10.85
C MET A 30 0.84 -8.39 11.07
N LEU A 31 0.92 -7.87 12.30
CA LEU A 31 0.52 -6.49 12.57
C LEU A 31 1.41 -5.48 11.83
N VAL A 32 2.73 -5.62 11.89
CA VAL A 32 3.64 -4.66 11.26
C VAL A 32 3.53 -4.69 9.74
N TRP A 33 3.59 -5.87 9.12
CA TRP A 33 3.56 -5.99 7.66
C TRP A 33 2.15 -5.84 7.08
N GLY A 34 1.17 -6.53 7.65
CA GLY A 34 -0.20 -6.57 7.14
C GLY A 34 -0.98 -5.28 7.40
N TYR A 35 -0.70 -4.57 8.50
CA TYR A 35 -1.38 -3.33 8.83
C TYR A 35 -0.49 -2.10 8.56
N PHE A 36 0.61 -1.92 9.30
CA PHE A 36 1.35 -0.65 9.27
C PHE A 36 2.05 -0.41 7.93
N ILE A 37 2.92 -1.32 7.51
CA ILE A 37 3.70 -1.15 6.28
C ILE A 37 2.77 -1.11 5.07
N SER A 38 1.81 -2.04 4.97
CA SER A 38 0.81 -2.05 3.91
C SER A 38 0.06 -0.72 3.80
N THR A 39 -0.44 -0.19 4.92
CA THR A 39 -1.19 1.08 4.94
C THR A 39 -0.30 2.26 4.55
N VAL A 40 0.92 2.32 5.08
CA VAL A 40 1.88 3.39 4.75
C VAL A 40 2.20 3.37 3.25
N VAL A 41 2.53 2.20 2.69
CA VAL A 41 2.83 2.05 1.26
C VAL A 41 1.62 2.43 0.41
N LEU A 42 0.42 1.95 0.76
CA LEU A 42 -0.82 2.29 0.06
C LEU A 42 -1.03 3.80 0.01
N ILE A 43 -0.95 4.48 1.17
CA ILE A 43 -1.14 5.93 1.25
C ILE A 43 -0.07 6.66 0.44
N HIS A 44 1.20 6.27 0.53
CA HIS A 44 2.27 6.90 -0.25
C HIS A 44 2.03 6.76 -1.74
N VAL A 45 1.67 5.57 -2.23
CA VAL A 45 1.39 5.34 -3.65
C VAL A 45 0.22 6.22 -4.11
N THR A 46 -0.88 6.28 -3.35
CA THR A 46 -2.03 7.12 -3.70
C THR A 46 -1.67 8.60 -3.72
N LEU A 47 -0.98 9.10 -2.69
CA LEU A 47 -0.63 10.52 -2.61
C LEU A 47 0.47 10.94 -3.60
N THR A 48 1.32 10.00 -4.02
CA THR A 48 2.40 10.26 -4.99
C THR A 48 1.85 10.69 -6.35
N ILE A 49 0.63 10.30 -6.72
CA ILE A 49 -0.02 10.78 -7.96
C ILE A 49 -0.08 12.31 -7.99
N ASN A 50 -0.46 12.94 -6.87
CA ASN A 50 -0.63 14.39 -6.77
C ASN A 50 0.69 15.18 -6.89
N SER A 51 1.83 14.49 -6.81
CA SER A 51 3.16 15.11 -6.89
C SER A 51 3.94 14.63 -8.11
N LEU A 52 4.21 13.33 -8.20
CA LEU A 52 5.10 12.74 -9.20
C LEU A 52 4.48 12.74 -10.60
N ALA A 53 3.15 12.62 -10.72
CA ALA A 53 2.48 12.67 -12.03
C ALA A 53 2.55 14.06 -12.67
N HIS A 54 2.73 15.13 -11.88
CA HIS A 54 2.90 16.49 -12.39
C HIS A 54 4.37 16.80 -12.75
N LEU A 55 5.33 16.11 -12.12
CA LEU A 55 6.77 16.31 -12.36
C LEU A 55 7.32 15.41 -13.48
N TRP A 56 6.88 14.16 -13.56
CA TRP A 56 7.51 13.13 -14.39
C TRP A 56 6.50 12.29 -15.17
N GLY A 57 6.60 12.35 -16.50
CA GLY A 57 5.76 11.61 -17.43
C GLY A 57 5.68 12.25 -18.82
N ARG A 58 4.77 11.75 -19.66
CA ARG A 58 4.46 12.32 -20.99
C ARG A 58 3.13 13.06 -20.98
N ARG A 59 3.13 14.27 -21.50
CA ARG A 59 1.89 15.05 -21.70
C ARG A 59 1.37 14.82 -23.12
N ARG A 60 0.21 14.18 -23.25
CA ARG A 60 -0.42 13.88 -24.55
C ARG A 60 -1.37 14.98 -25.02
N TYR A 61 -2.00 15.69 -24.10
CA TYR A 61 -3.03 16.69 -24.38
C TYR A 61 -2.55 18.09 -24.01
N ALA A 62 -2.88 19.08 -24.84
CA ALA A 62 -2.65 20.49 -24.56
C ALA A 62 -3.72 21.03 -23.59
N THR A 63 -3.66 20.58 -22.34
CA THR A 63 -4.50 21.08 -21.24
C THR A 63 -3.81 22.28 -20.56
N ARG A 64 -4.48 22.92 -19.59
CA ARG A 64 -3.84 23.92 -18.70
C ARG A 64 -3.18 23.29 -17.46
N ASP A 65 -3.48 22.02 -17.19
CA ASP A 65 -2.96 21.26 -16.05
C ASP A 65 -1.67 20.52 -16.40
N ASP A 66 -0.69 20.53 -15.51
CA ASP A 66 0.63 19.92 -15.71
C ASP A 66 0.67 18.41 -15.50
N SER A 67 -0.48 17.77 -15.34
CA SER A 67 -0.59 16.32 -15.19
C SER A 67 -0.02 15.59 -16.42
N ARG A 68 0.81 14.59 -16.16
CA ARG A 68 1.52 13.80 -17.16
C ARG A 68 1.17 12.32 -16.99
N ASN A 69 1.07 11.61 -18.11
CA ASN A 69 0.88 10.17 -18.09
C ASN A 69 2.18 9.47 -17.67
N ASN A 70 2.10 8.62 -16.65
CA ASN A 70 3.21 7.85 -16.13
C ASN A 70 2.81 6.38 -15.95
N TRP A 71 3.41 5.49 -16.76
CA TRP A 71 3.08 4.07 -16.77
C TRP A 71 3.48 3.36 -15.46
N PHE A 72 4.53 3.84 -14.78
CA PHE A 72 4.98 3.26 -13.53
C PHE A 72 3.99 3.57 -12.40
N LEU A 73 3.50 4.83 -12.34
CA LEU A 73 2.46 5.21 -11.39
C LEU A 73 1.17 4.42 -11.64
N ALA A 74 0.74 4.31 -12.91
CA ALA A 74 -0.43 3.53 -13.30
C ALA A 74 -0.35 2.07 -12.82
N LEU A 75 0.83 1.43 -12.90
CA LEU A 75 1.01 0.07 -12.40
C LEU A 75 0.84 -0.01 -10.87
N LEU A 76 1.43 0.93 -10.12
CA LEU A 76 1.36 0.96 -8.67
C LEU A 76 -0.05 1.30 -8.16
N THR A 77 -0.79 2.12 -8.90
CA THR A 77 -2.14 2.57 -8.54
C THR A 77 -3.23 1.65 -9.09
N LEU A 78 -2.86 0.60 -9.84
CA LEU A 78 -3.76 -0.30 -10.54
C LEU A 78 -4.66 0.43 -11.56
N GLY A 79 -4.15 1.49 -12.19
CA GLY A 79 -4.84 2.36 -13.14
C GLY A 79 -4.22 3.73 -13.21
#